data_AF-A0A4V6MV89-F1
#
_entry.id   AF-A0A4V6MV89-F1
#
_cell.length_a   1.000
_cell.length_b   1.000
_cell.length_c   1.000
_cell.angle_alpha   90.00
_cell.angle_beta   90.00
_cell.angle_gamma   90.00
#
_symmetry.space_group_name_H-M   'P 1'
#
loop_
_entity.id
_entity.type
_entity.pdbx_description
1 polymer ?
#
loop_
_entity_poly.entity_id
_entity_poly.type
_entity_poly.pdbx_seq_one_letter_code
_entity_poly.pdbx_strand_id
1 'polypeptide(L)'
;MDEENEIQDLRLCKKNILTEEEALLVFKRICRQLDHKDNLFLDLNQLKLYCYNGYCNKYLRPKYWKLFLGYFPKNKFKYDHFIKSRRKHYKFYYENAIRQKNIKLLCDRIINNDIDRTILFPFTVKENNVEKIHCKFLDSDNSSLNFSSSHRDSIKRILLTYKITNSSIGYVQGMNMILIPIYYVMINSIDEEDRLYAEEDSFFCFYNLMAEIG
;
A
#
# COMPACT_ATOMS: atom_id res chain seq x y z
N MET A 1 -17.91 15.91 1.78
CA MET A 1 -17.40 14.55 1.50
C MET A 1 -16.30 14.21 2.49
N ASP A 2 -16.54 13.77 3.72
CA ASP A 2 -17.66 13.94 4.67
C ASP A 2 -16.99 13.81 6.04
N GLU A 3 -16.72 14.94 6.70
CA GLU A 3 -16.10 14.96 8.04
C GLU A 3 -16.86 14.05 9.02
N GLU A 4 -18.19 13.92 8.85
CA GLU A 4 -19.06 13.02 9.62
C GLU A 4 -18.72 11.53 9.47
N ASN A 5 -18.34 11.06 8.27
CA ASN A 5 -17.96 9.67 8.04
C ASN A 5 -16.57 9.37 8.63
N GLU A 6 -15.67 10.36 8.63
CA GLU A 6 -14.33 10.23 9.23
C GLU A 6 -14.39 10.23 10.77
N ILE A 7 -15.33 10.99 11.35
CA ILE A 7 -15.66 10.98 12.78
C ILE A 7 -16.28 9.63 13.18
N GLN A 8 -17.15 9.06 12.35
CA GLN A 8 -17.76 7.75 12.60
C GLN A 8 -16.72 6.62 12.73
N ASP A 9 -15.66 6.64 11.92
CA ASP A 9 -14.56 5.67 12.01
C ASP A 9 -13.70 5.86 13.28
N LEU A 10 -13.59 7.10 13.79
CA LEU A 10 -12.96 7.38 15.09
C LEU A 10 -13.81 6.85 16.26
N ARG A 11 -15.15 6.87 16.15
CA ARG A 11 -16.09 6.30 17.14
C ARG A 11 -15.84 4.81 17.40
N LEU A 12 -15.49 4.04 16.36
CA LEU A 12 -15.27 2.59 16.46
C LEU A 12 -13.97 2.21 17.18
N CYS A 13 -13.00 3.12 17.27
CA CYS A 13 -11.69 2.82 17.86
C CYS A 13 -11.64 3.03 19.39
N LYS A 14 -12.67 3.63 20.00
CA LYS A 14 -12.70 3.88 21.45
C LYS A 14 -14.01 3.49 22.11
N LYS A 15 -13.96 2.41 22.89
CA LYS A 15 -14.73 2.34 24.13
C LYS A 15 -14.10 3.33 25.14
N ASN A 16 -14.78 4.46 25.38
CA ASN A 16 -14.79 5.24 26.64
C ASN A 16 -13.57 6.05 27.14
N ILE A 17 -12.88 6.90 26.35
CA ILE A 17 -11.81 7.78 26.94
C ILE A 17 -11.83 9.27 26.53
N LEU A 18 -12.40 9.67 25.39
CA LEU A 18 -12.41 11.09 24.97
C LEU A 18 -13.76 11.54 24.46
N THR A 19 -14.00 12.85 24.55
CA THR A 19 -15.12 13.52 23.89
C THR A 19 -14.92 13.56 22.37
N GLU A 20 -16.00 13.79 21.63
CA GLU A 20 -15.98 13.91 20.16
C GLU A 20 -15.10 15.07 19.68
N GLU A 21 -15.15 16.21 20.39
CA GLU A 21 -14.31 17.38 20.13
C GLU A 21 -12.82 17.09 20.31
N GLU A 22 -12.46 16.35 21.36
CA GLU A 22 -11.07 15.94 21.61
C GLU A 22 -10.56 15.00 20.52
N ALA A 23 -11.38 14.04 20.08
CA ALA A 23 -11.04 13.14 18.98
C ALA A 23 -10.82 13.91 17.67
N LEU A 24 -11.66 14.90 17.37
CA LEU A 24 -11.54 15.76 16.20
C LEU A 24 -10.27 16.62 16.25
N LEU A 25 -9.91 17.15 17.42
CA LEU A 25 -8.69 17.93 17.60
C LEU A 25 -7.44 17.07 17.36
N VAL A 26 -7.43 15.84 17.89
CA VAL A 26 -6.34 14.87 17.62
C VAL A 26 -6.26 14.55 16.14
N PHE A 27 -7.38 14.29 15.48
CA PHE A 27 -7.42 14.02 14.04
C PHE A 27 -6.86 15.18 13.22
N LYS A 28 -7.32 16.41 13.47
CA LYS A 28 -6.79 17.62 12.81
C LYS A 28 -5.28 17.76 13.02
N ARG A 29 -4.79 17.50 14.24
CA ARG A 29 -3.37 17.54 14.55
C ARG A 29 -2.57 16.49 13.78
N ILE A 30 -3.08 15.26 13.66
CA ILE A 30 -2.46 14.19 12.86
C ILE A 30 -2.37 14.62 11.39
N CYS A 31 -3.49 15.07 10.80
CA CYS A 31 -3.54 15.50 9.41
C CYS A 31 -2.53 16.59 9.10
N ARG A 32 -2.41 17.59 9.98
CA ARG A 32 -1.42 18.67 9.86
C ARG A 32 0.02 18.18 9.95
N GLN A 33 0.34 17.22 10.81
CA GLN A 33 1.69 16.66 10.89
C GLN A 33 2.09 15.88 9.64
N LEU A 34 1.12 15.17 9.05
CA LEU A 34 1.28 14.33 7.86
C LEU A 34 1.23 15.14 6.55
N ASP A 35 0.74 16.38 6.58
CA ASP A 35 0.79 17.27 5.44
C ASP A 35 2.23 17.81 5.26
N HIS A 36 2.74 17.67 4.05
CA HIS A 36 4.07 18.16 3.67
C HIS A 36 4.08 19.68 3.43
N LYS A 37 2.91 20.29 3.22
CA LYS A 37 2.73 21.74 3.04
C LYS A 37 2.50 22.47 4.35
N ASP A 38 2.11 21.77 5.41
CA ASP A 38 1.95 22.36 6.74
C ASP A 38 3.31 22.47 7.44
N ASN A 39 3.51 23.60 8.13
CA ASN A 39 4.72 23.92 8.87
C ASN A 39 4.81 23.15 10.21
N LEU A 40 3.77 22.41 10.60
CA LEU A 40 3.78 21.62 11.82
C LEU A 40 4.85 20.53 11.73
N PHE A 41 5.73 20.52 12.73
CA PHE A 41 6.79 19.53 12.84
C PHE A 41 6.21 18.12 12.97
N LEU A 42 6.90 17.17 12.33
CA LEU A 42 6.56 15.77 12.37
C LEU A 42 7.10 15.13 13.65
N ASP A 43 6.22 14.78 14.59
CA ASP A 43 6.57 14.04 15.80
C ASP A 43 6.22 12.55 15.63
N LEU A 44 7.24 11.76 15.28
CA LEU A 44 7.08 10.31 15.07
C LEU A 44 6.60 9.58 16.32
N ASN A 45 7.02 9.98 17.52
CA ASN A 45 6.66 9.30 18.76
C ASN A 45 5.18 9.55 19.08
N GLN A 46 4.74 10.79 18.91
CA GLN A 46 3.34 11.15 19.07
C GLN A 46 2.44 10.45 18.03
N LEU A 47 2.84 10.40 16.76
CA LEU A 47 2.08 9.69 15.72
C LEU A 47 2.01 8.18 16.00
N LYS A 48 3.11 7.55 16.46
CA LYS A 48 3.09 6.14 16.90
C LYS A 48 2.13 5.93 18.06
N LEU A 49 2.13 6.82 19.05
CA LEU A 49 1.21 6.76 20.18
C LEU A 49 -0.25 6.91 19.73
N TYR A 50 -0.54 7.79 18.79
CA TYR A 50 -1.87 7.90 18.21
C TYR A 50 -2.28 6.61 17.47
N CYS A 51 -1.41 6.02 16.66
CA CYS A 51 -1.73 4.74 16.03
C CYS A 51 -1.95 3.62 17.05
N TYR A 52 -1.10 3.53 18.08
CA TYR A 52 -1.22 2.55 19.16
C TYR A 52 -2.57 2.68 19.88
N ASN A 53 -3.04 3.91 20.09
CA ASN A 53 -4.32 4.23 20.70
C ASN A 53 -5.52 4.12 19.73
N GLY A 54 -5.32 3.56 18.53
CA GLY A 54 -6.39 3.30 17.57
C GLY A 54 -6.78 4.47 16.68
N TYR A 55 -6.04 5.59 16.66
CA TYR A 55 -6.31 6.71 15.73
C TYR A 55 -5.82 6.39 14.32
N CYS A 56 -6.42 5.39 13.68
CA CYS A 56 -6.00 4.84 12.39
C CYS A 56 -7.23 4.43 11.55
N ASN A 57 -7.90 5.44 10.97
CA ASN A 57 -9.03 5.24 10.07
C ASN A 57 -8.58 5.02 8.61
N LYS A 58 -9.53 4.71 7.71
CA LYS A 58 -9.24 4.45 6.29
C LYS A 58 -8.52 5.62 5.61
N TYR A 59 -8.81 6.85 6.01
CA TYR A 59 -8.18 8.06 5.50
C TYR A 59 -6.69 8.15 5.89
N LEU A 60 -6.35 7.82 7.13
CA LEU A 60 -5.00 7.99 7.66
C LEU A 60 -4.06 6.81 7.36
N ARG A 61 -4.60 5.60 7.14
CA ARG A 61 -3.79 4.38 6.94
C ARG A 61 -2.72 4.53 5.84
N PRO A 62 -3.03 4.99 4.62
CA PRO A 62 -2.01 5.15 3.57
C PRO A 62 -0.87 6.07 4.01
N LYS A 63 -1.20 7.21 4.63
CA LYS A 63 -0.22 8.18 5.12
C LYS A 63 0.64 7.62 6.25
N TYR A 64 0.04 6.92 7.21
CA TYR A 64 0.79 6.27 8.29
C TYR A 64 1.71 5.18 7.77
N TRP A 65 1.25 4.35 6.82
CA TRP A 65 2.06 3.27 6.27
C TRP A 65 3.24 3.82 5.49
N LYS A 66 3.03 4.82 4.64
CA LYS A 66 4.11 5.54 3.95
C LYS A 66 5.11 6.15 4.95
N LEU A 67 4.63 6.71 6.06
CA LEU A 67 5.48 7.27 7.09
C LEU A 67 6.33 6.20 7.80
N PHE A 68 5.69 5.17 8.35
CA PHE A 68 6.36 4.19 9.20
C PHE A 68 7.16 3.15 8.43
N LEU A 69 6.84 2.93 7.15
CA LEU A 69 7.64 2.13 6.22
C LEU A 69 8.75 2.96 5.55
N GLY A 70 9.05 4.15 6.07
CA GLY A 70 10.17 4.98 5.63
C GLY A 70 10.08 5.48 4.20
N TYR A 71 8.87 5.56 3.63
CA TYR A 71 8.67 6.01 2.26
C TYR A 71 8.87 7.52 2.13
N PHE A 72 8.41 8.31 3.10
CA PHE A 72 8.53 9.77 3.03
C PHE A 72 9.98 10.26 3.19
N PRO A 73 10.34 11.36 2.50
CA PRO A 73 11.67 11.94 2.68
C PRO A 73 11.81 12.54 4.08
N LYS A 74 13.03 12.49 4.62
CA LYS A 74 13.38 13.14 5.90
C LYS A 74 13.15 14.66 5.86
N ASN A 75 13.30 15.28 4.70
CA ASN A 75 13.08 16.71 4.49
C ASN A 75 11.75 16.94 3.74
N LYS A 76 10.78 17.56 4.43
CA LYS A 76 9.45 17.88 3.90
C LYS A 76 9.49 18.78 2.65
N PHE A 77 10.43 19.71 2.55
CA PHE A 77 10.54 20.61 1.40
C PHE A 77 10.88 19.90 0.09
N LYS A 78 11.36 18.64 0.15
CA LYS A 78 11.67 17.83 -1.03
C LYS A 78 10.57 16.84 -1.39
N TYR A 79 9.42 16.87 -0.70
CA TYR A 79 8.35 15.88 -0.84
C TYR A 79 7.94 15.64 -2.28
N ASP A 80 7.46 16.67 -2.98
CA ASP A 80 6.92 16.55 -4.34
C ASP A 80 7.95 15.98 -5.33
N HIS A 81 9.17 16.52 -5.27
CA HIS A 81 10.27 16.04 -6.11
C HIS A 81 10.64 14.60 -5.79
N PHE A 82 10.73 14.25 -4.51
CA PHE A 82 11.11 12.93 -4.05
C PHE A 82 10.10 11.86 -4.49
N ILE A 83 8.80 12.09 -4.29
CA ILE A 83 7.74 11.14 -4.65
C ILE A 83 7.71 10.94 -6.17
N LYS A 84 7.78 12.02 -6.96
CA LYS A 84 7.86 11.94 -8.43
C LYS A 84 9.10 11.16 -8.89
N SER A 85 10.24 11.38 -8.23
CA SER A 85 11.49 10.67 -8.52
C SER A 85 11.37 9.18 -8.19
N ARG A 86 10.84 8.80 -7.02
CA ARG A 86 10.58 7.41 -6.64
C ARG A 86 9.71 6.70 -7.67
N ARG A 87 8.55 7.28 -8.01
CA ARG A 87 7.63 6.71 -9.01
C ARG A 87 8.29 6.48 -10.37
N LYS A 88 9.15 7.40 -10.83
CA LYS A 88 9.97 7.22 -12.04
C LYS A 88 10.99 6.08 -11.90
N HIS A 89 11.65 5.97 -10.75
CA HIS A 89 12.63 4.90 -10.51
C HIS A 89 11.99 3.51 -10.54
N TYR A 90 10.78 3.35 -9.97
CA TYR A 90 10.06 2.07 -10.09
C TYR A 90 9.85 1.67 -11.54
N LYS A 91 9.34 2.60 -12.37
CA LYS A 91 9.13 2.35 -13.81
C LYS A 91 10.43 1.94 -14.50
N PHE A 92 11.52 2.63 -14.21
CA PHE A 92 12.84 2.28 -14.72
C PHE A 92 13.28 0.87 -14.29
N TYR A 93 13.11 0.51 -13.02
CA TYR A 93 13.43 -0.83 -12.52
C TYR A 93 12.59 -1.91 -13.20
N TYR A 94 11.29 -1.68 -13.35
CA TYR A 94 10.37 -2.59 -14.01
C TYR A 94 10.71 -2.80 -15.49
N GLU A 95 10.96 -1.72 -16.24
CA GLU A 95 11.38 -1.81 -17.64
C GLU A 95 12.71 -2.55 -17.81
N ASN A 96 13.68 -2.28 -16.94
CA ASN A 96 14.96 -2.98 -16.99
C ASN A 96 14.84 -4.45 -16.61
N ALA A 97 13.98 -4.77 -15.65
CA ALA A 97 13.61 -6.14 -15.33
C ALA A 97 13.06 -6.86 -16.57
N ILE A 98 12.22 -6.21 -17.37
CA ILE A 98 11.71 -6.71 -18.66
C ILE A 98 12.85 -6.95 -19.65
N ARG A 99 13.72 -5.96 -19.86
CA ARG A 99 14.80 -6.02 -20.85
C ARG A 99 15.84 -7.11 -20.54
N GLN A 100 16.23 -7.27 -19.28
CA GLN A 100 17.33 -8.18 -18.88
C GLN A 100 17.01 -9.68 -19.04
N LYS A 101 15.73 -10.08 -19.17
CA LYS A 101 15.32 -11.49 -19.03
C LYS A 101 14.52 -12.09 -20.20
N ASN A 102 14.66 -11.58 -21.43
CA ASN A 102 14.12 -12.17 -22.68
C ASN A 102 12.84 -13.02 -22.45
N ILE A 103 11.73 -12.35 -22.13
CA ILE A 103 10.36 -12.88 -22.17
C ILE A 103 10.18 -14.25 -21.48
N LYS A 104 10.39 -14.32 -20.16
CA LYS A 104 9.62 -15.25 -19.30
C LYS A 104 9.41 -14.78 -17.86
N LEU A 105 9.36 -13.47 -17.68
CA LEU A 105 9.18 -12.80 -16.39
C LEU A 105 7.76 -12.98 -15.80
N LEU A 106 6.75 -13.02 -16.65
CA LEU A 106 5.37 -13.38 -16.28
C LEU A 106 5.19 -14.88 -16.02
N CYS A 107 6.25 -15.68 -16.16
CA CYS A 107 6.24 -17.12 -15.89
C CYS A 107 7.14 -17.50 -14.71
N ASP A 108 7.46 -16.55 -13.82
CA ASP A 108 8.11 -16.88 -12.55
C ASP A 108 7.18 -17.80 -11.77
N ARG A 109 7.45 -19.10 -11.85
CA ARG A 109 6.55 -20.15 -11.35
C ARG A 109 6.29 -19.99 -9.85
N ILE A 110 7.29 -19.56 -9.09
CA ILE A 110 7.17 -19.42 -7.63
C ILE A 110 6.25 -18.25 -7.30
N ILE A 111 6.51 -17.07 -7.88
CA ILE A 111 5.66 -15.89 -7.66
C ILE A 111 4.24 -16.15 -8.15
N ASN A 112 4.09 -16.75 -9.34
CA ASN A 112 2.76 -17.06 -9.88
C ASN A 112 1.99 -18.02 -8.98
N ASN A 113 2.58 -19.14 -8.59
CA ASN A 113 1.93 -20.10 -7.70
C ASN A 113 1.52 -19.46 -6.37
N ASP A 114 2.38 -18.61 -5.80
CA ASP A 114 2.12 -17.91 -4.54
C ASP A 114 0.99 -16.90 -4.65
N ILE A 115 0.97 -16.13 -5.74
CA ILE A 115 -0.12 -15.18 -5.98
C ILE A 115 -1.40 -15.91 -6.29
N ASP A 116 -1.41 -16.87 -7.21
CA ASP A 116 -2.61 -17.57 -7.67
C ASP A 116 -3.30 -18.34 -6.53
N ARG A 117 -2.54 -18.90 -5.57
CA ARG A 117 -3.10 -19.53 -4.36
C ARG A 117 -3.55 -18.55 -3.28
N THR A 118 -3.19 -17.27 -3.38
CA THR A 118 -3.60 -16.26 -2.40
C THR A 118 -5.02 -15.80 -2.70
N ILE A 119 -5.90 -15.89 -1.70
CA ILE A 119 -7.30 -15.51 -1.79
C ILE A 119 -7.63 -14.56 -0.64
N LEU A 120 -8.00 -13.33 -0.99
CA LEU A 120 -8.55 -12.34 -0.06
C LEU A 120 -10.05 -12.24 -0.24
N PHE A 121 -10.79 -12.21 0.88
CA PHE A 121 -12.25 -12.08 0.87
C PHE A 121 -12.92 -13.12 -0.07
N PRO A 122 -12.78 -14.42 0.25
CA PRO A 122 -13.32 -15.49 -0.61
C PRO A 122 -14.83 -15.37 -0.75
N PHE A 123 -15.33 -15.64 -1.96
CA PHE A 123 -16.76 -15.83 -2.20
C PHE A 123 -16.97 -17.01 -3.14
N THR A 124 -18.11 -17.69 -3.00
CA THR A 124 -18.43 -18.89 -3.77
C THR A 124 -19.44 -18.56 -4.86
N VAL A 125 -19.16 -18.99 -6.08
CA VAL A 125 -20.10 -18.94 -7.21
C VAL A 125 -20.42 -20.37 -7.64
N LYS A 126 -21.70 -20.65 -7.84
CA LYS A 126 -22.17 -21.93 -8.39
C LYS A 126 -22.20 -21.83 -9.90
N GLU A 127 -21.25 -22.48 -10.56
CA GLU A 127 -21.22 -22.63 -12.03
C GLU A 127 -21.32 -24.11 -12.39
N ASN A 128 -22.33 -24.49 -13.18
CA ASN A 128 -22.50 -25.86 -13.66
C ASN A 128 -22.46 -26.94 -12.56
N ASN A 129 -23.14 -26.70 -11.43
CA ASN A 129 -23.13 -27.57 -10.23
C ASN A 129 -21.77 -27.76 -9.54
N VAL A 130 -20.77 -26.95 -9.88
CA VAL A 130 -19.48 -26.89 -9.20
C VAL A 130 -19.39 -25.58 -8.43
N GLU A 131 -19.04 -25.67 -7.15
CA GLU A 131 -18.74 -24.50 -6.32
C GLU A 131 -17.31 -24.06 -6.59
N LYS A 132 -17.15 -22.89 -7.22
CA LYS A 132 -15.84 -22.26 -7.43
C LYS A 132 -15.64 -21.12 -6.43
N ILE A 133 -14.45 -21.08 -5.84
CA ILE A 133 -14.04 -20.01 -4.93
C ILE A 133 -13.34 -18.93 -5.75
N HIS A 134 -13.81 -17.69 -5.62
CA HIS A 134 -13.26 -16.50 -6.28
C HIS A 134 -12.72 -15.51 -5.25
N CYS A 135 -11.78 -14.66 -5.67
CA CYS A 135 -11.19 -13.62 -4.84
C CYS A 135 -11.72 -12.24 -5.24
N LYS A 136 -12.64 -11.68 -4.45
CA LYS A 136 -13.32 -10.43 -4.82
C LYS A 136 -12.36 -9.27 -5.07
N PHE A 137 -11.32 -9.17 -4.26
CA PHE A 137 -10.36 -8.07 -4.34
C PHE A 137 -9.25 -8.33 -5.35
N LEU A 138 -8.59 -9.50 -5.35
CA LEU A 138 -7.42 -9.69 -6.22
C LEU A 138 -7.82 -9.87 -7.69
N ASP A 139 -9.01 -10.41 -7.95
CA ASP A 139 -9.50 -10.70 -9.30
C ASP A 139 -10.21 -9.48 -9.93
N SER A 140 -10.43 -8.38 -9.19
CA SER A 140 -11.03 -7.17 -9.76
C SER A 140 -10.05 -6.38 -10.63
N ASP A 141 -10.59 -5.72 -11.66
CA ASP A 141 -9.83 -4.84 -12.54
C ASP A 141 -9.33 -3.61 -11.77
N ASN A 142 -8.06 -3.26 -11.99
CA ASN A 142 -7.52 -2.01 -11.52
C ASN A 142 -8.00 -0.86 -12.42
N SER A 143 -9.15 -0.27 -12.09
CA SER A 143 -9.79 0.83 -12.84
C SER A 143 -8.96 2.11 -12.96
N SER A 144 -7.79 2.19 -12.30
CA SER A 144 -6.92 3.37 -12.28
C SER A 144 -5.83 3.40 -13.36
N LEU A 145 -5.62 2.32 -14.12
CA LEU A 145 -4.59 2.25 -15.16
C LEU A 145 -5.21 2.09 -16.57
N ASN A 146 -4.66 2.80 -17.57
CA ASN A 146 -5.03 2.69 -18.99
C ASN A 146 -4.79 1.30 -19.63
N PHE A 147 -4.26 0.35 -18.87
CA PHE A 147 -4.20 -1.07 -19.21
C PHE A 147 -5.02 -1.82 -18.16
N SER A 148 -6.12 -2.47 -18.58
CA SER A 148 -6.87 -3.39 -17.72
C SER A 148 -5.92 -4.49 -17.26
N SER A 149 -5.45 -4.38 -16.02
CA SER A 149 -4.63 -5.38 -15.36
C SER A 149 -5.21 -5.60 -13.97
N SER A 150 -5.28 -6.86 -13.56
CA SER A 150 -5.82 -7.22 -12.26
C SER A 150 -4.89 -6.72 -11.14
N HIS A 151 -5.41 -6.68 -9.92
CA HIS A 151 -4.56 -6.44 -8.75
C HIS A 151 -3.47 -7.52 -8.60
N ARG A 152 -3.76 -8.77 -8.99
CA ARG A 152 -2.74 -9.85 -9.05
C ARG A 152 -1.58 -9.47 -9.96
N ASP A 153 -1.85 -8.89 -11.13
CA ASP A 153 -0.80 -8.51 -12.07
C ASP A 153 0.09 -7.41 -11.49
N SER A 154 -0.51 -6.43 -10.82
CA SER A 154 0.24 -5.35 -10.13
C SER A 154 1.17 -5.94 -9.07
N ILE A 155 0.66 -6.85 -8.24
CA ILE A 155 1.45 -7.51 -7.19
C ILE A 155 2.58 -8.37 -7.80
N LYS A 156 2.29 -9.13 -8.87
CA LYS A 156 3.30 -9.91 -9.62
C LYS A 156 4.42 -9.01 -10.15
N ARG A 157 4.08 -7.86 -10.75
CA ARG A 157 5.07 -6.89 -11.25
C ARG A 157 5.96 -6.33 -10.14
N ILE A 158 5.38 -5.98 -8.98
CA ILE A 158 6.15 -5.48 -7.84
C ILE A 158 7.14 -6.53 -7.34
N LEU A 159 6.69 -7.76 -7.05
CA LEU A 159 7.54 -8.84 -6.53
C LEU A 159 8.65 -9.21 -7.51
N LEU A 160 8.33 -9.23 -8.79
CA LEU A 160 9.29 -9.49 -9.84
C LEU A 160 10.36 -8.39 -9.92
N THR A 161 9.93 -7.14 -9.89
CA THR A 161 10.83 -5.97 -9.88
C THR A 161 11.76 -6.05 -8.68
N TYR A 162 11.24 -6.39 -7.49
CA TYR A 162 12.04 -6.58 -6.28
C TYR A 162 13.06 -7.71 -6.44
N LYS A 163 12.63 -8.88 -6.93
CA LYS A 163 13.48 -10.06 -7.14
C LYS A 163 14.68 -9.76 -8.06
N ILE A 164 14.47 -8.94 -9.09
CA ILE A 164 15.52 -8.62 -10.07
C ILE A 164 16.45 -7.53 -9.55
N THR A 165 15.90 -6.49 -8.94
CA THR A 165 16.70 -5.41 -8.35
C THR A 165 17.52 -5.86 -7.14
N ASN A 166 17.06 -6.88 -6.41
CA ASN A 166 17.73 -7.46 -5.25
C ASN A 166 18.09 -8.92 -5.50
N SER A 167 18.86 -9.20 -6.55
CA SER A 167 19.13 -10.56 -7.04
C SER A 167 19.83 -11.50 -6.05
N SER A 168 20.52 -10.95 -5.03
CA SER A 168 21.15 -11.72 -3.95
C SER A 168 20.12 -12.38 -3.03
N ILE A 169 19.00 -11.70 -2.75
CA ILE A 169 17.90 -12.20 -1.92
C ILE A 169 16.84 -12.87 -2.81
N GLY A 170 16.51 -12.22 -3.93
CA GLY A 170 15.50 -12.67 -4.87
C GLY A 170 14.09 -12.60 -4.28
N TYR A 171 13.28 -13.64 -4.58
CA TYR A 171 11.95 -13.82 -4.02
C TYR A 171 11.97 -15.03 -3.08
N VAL A 172 11.43 -14.85 -1.87
CA VAL A 172 11.25 -15.91 -0.89
C VAL A 172 9.75 -16.10 -0.67
N GLN A 173 9.31 -17.37 -0.64
CA GLN A 173 7.91 -17.72 -0.41
C GLN A 173 7.38 -17.03 0.86
N GLY A 174 6.23 -16.37 0.75
CA GLY A 174 5.62 -15.59 1.83
C GLY A 174 5.81 -14.08 1.70
N MET A 175 6.76 -13.61 0.86
CA MET A 175 6.89 -12.17 0.57
C MET A 175 5.60 -11.57 -0.03
N ASN A 176 4.83 -12.37 -0.79
CA ASN A 176 3.52 -11.99 -1.27
C ASN A 176 2.55 -11.58 -0.14
N MET A 177 2.60 -12.27 1.01
CA MET A 177 1.74 -12.00 2.16
C MET A 177 2.10 -10.70 2.87
N ILE A 178 3.34 -10.23 2.73
CA ILE A 178 3.79 -8.93 3.26
C ILE A 178 3.37 -7.81 2.31
N LEU A 179 3.55 -8.00 1.00
CA LEU A 179 3.24 -6.97 0.00
C LEU A 179 1.73 -6.72 -0.14
N ILE A 180 0.90 -7.76 -0.12
CA ILE A 180 -0.54 -7.65 -0.39
C ILE A 180 -1.24 -6.67 0.56
N PRO A 181 -1.03 -6.70 1.89
CA PRO A 181 -1.58 -5.70 2.80
C PRO A 181 -1.14 -4.26 2.48
N ILE A 182 0.14 -4.06 2.11
CA ILE A 182 0.67 -2.75 1.74
C ILE A 182 -0.07 -2.23 0.51
N TYR A 183 -0.14 -3.05 -0.54
CA TYR A 183 -0.83 -2.73 -1.77
C TYR A 183 -2.32 -2.45 -1.54
N TYR A 184 -2.99 -3.29 -0.75
CA TYR A 184 -4.40 -3.11 -0.39
C TYR A 184 -4.66 -1.75 0.27
N VAL A 185 -3.78 -1.31 1.18
CA VAL A 185 -3.90 -0.01 1.83
C VAL A 185 -3.75 1.13 0.83
N MET A 186 -2.76 1.07 -0.07
CA MET A 186 -2.51 2.13 -1.04
C MET A 186 -3.62 2.26 -2.08
N ILE A 187 -4.07 1.14 -2.67
CA ILE A 187 -5.08 1.17 -3.74
C ILE A 187 -6.48 1.52 -3.25
N ASN A 188 -6.75 1.33 -1.95
CA ASN A 188 -8.00 1.74 -1.31
C ASN A 188 -7.91 3.12 -0.63
N SER A 189 -6.86 3.91 -0.92
CA SER A 189 -6.74 5.29 -0.43
C SER A 189 -7.91 6.14 -0.92
N ILE A 190 -8.31 7.11 -0.12
CA ILE A 190 -9.32 8.11 -0.50
C ILE A 190 -8.70 9.14 -1.46
N ASP A 191 -7.40 9.37 -1.35
CA ASP A 191 -6.63 10.22 -2.27
C ASP A 191 -6.49 9.51 -3.63
N GLU A 192 -6.89 10.20 -4.70
CA GLU A 192 -6.79 9.69 -6.06
C GLU A 192 -5.35 9.51 -6.53
N GLU A 193 -4.45 10.41 -6.12
CA GLU A 193 -3.04 10.32 -6.49
C GLU A 193 -2.40 9.07 -5.86
N ASP A 194 -2.75 8.76 -4.61
CA ASP A 194 -2.31 7.54 -3.94
C ASP A 194 -2.78 6.28 -4.69
N ARG A 195 -4.03 6.26 -5.17
CA ARG A 195 -4.56 5.11 -5.93
C ARG A 195 -3.86 4.98 -7.28
N LEU A 196 -3.69 6.09 -7.99
CA LEU A 196 -3.04 6.13 -9.30
C LEU A 196 -1.62 5.57 -9.27
N TYR A 197 -0.88 5.84 -8.19
CA TYR A 197 0.51 5.40 -8.00
C TYR A 197 0.66 4.30 -6.93
N ALA A 198 -0.42 3.54 -6.67
CA ALA A 198 -0.43 2.54 -5.62
C ALA A 198 0.62 1.45 -5.86
N GLU A 199 0.91 1.10 -7.11
CA GLU A 199 1.93 0.10 -7.47
C GLU A 199 3.34 0.59 -7.10
N GLU A 200 3.71 1.79 -7.57
CA GLU A 200 5.00 2.42 -7.30
C GLU A 200 5.23 2.65 -5.80
N ASP A 201 4.23 3.21 -5.12
CA ASP A 201 4.33 3.56 -3.70
C ASP A 201 4.41 2.29 -2.84
N SER A 202 3.68 1.23 -3.21
CA SER A 202 3.75 -0.08 -2.55
C SER A 202 5.10 -0.76 -2.73
N PHE A 203 5.72 -0.66 -3.92
CA PHE A 203 7.05 -1.20 -4.16
C PHE A 203 8.07 -0.64 -3.17
N PHE A 204 8.12 0.69 -2.98
CA PHE A 204 9.11 1.28 -2.08
C PHE A 204 8.80 1.04 -0.60
N CYS A 205 7.52 1.04 -0.21
CA CYS A 205 7.13 0.65 1.15
C CYS A 205 7.56 -0.79 1.46
N PHE A 206 7.30 -1.72 0.52
CA PHE A 206 7.73 -3.11 0.63
C PHE A 206 9.26 -3.23 0.63
N TYR A 207 9.94 -2.57 -0.30
CA TYR A 207 11.41 -2.57 -0.40
C TYR A 207 12.07 -2.14 0.91
N ASN A 208 11.61 -1.02 1.48
CA ASN A 208 12.15 -0.51 2.75
C ASN A 208 11.90 -1.49 3.89
N LEU A 209 10.70 -2.07 3.97
CA LEU A 209 10.39 -3.07 5.00
C LEU A 209 11.29 -4.30 4.87
N MET A 210 11.48 -4.81 3.64
CA MET A 210 12.34 -5.95 3.39
C MET A 210 13.80 -5.69 3.74
N ALA A 211 14.27 -4.45 3.59
CA ALA A 211 15.63 -4.05 3.97
C ALA A 211 15.85 -3.97 5.50
N GLU A 212 14.78 -3.86 6.30
CA GLU A 212 14.85 -3.85 7.76
C GLU A 212 14.75 -5.25 8.37
N ILE A 213 14.06 -6.18 7.70
CA ILE A 213 13.81 -7.54 8.21
C ILE A 213 14.69 -8.63 7.58
N GLY A 214 15.37 -8.33 6.47
CA GLY A 214 16.29 -9.23 5.77
C GLY A 214 17.74 -8.96 6.14
#